data_AF-A0A9K3PCU9-F1
#
_entry.id   AF-A0A9K3PCU9-F1
#
_cell.length_a   1.000
_cell.length_b   1.000
_cell.length_c   1.000
_cell.angle_alpha   90.00
_cell.angle_beta   90.00
_cell.angle_gamma   90.00
#
_symmetry.space_group_name_H-M   'P 1'
#
loop_
_entity.id
_entity.type
_entity.pdbx_description
1 polymer ?
#
loop_
_entity_poly.entity_id
_entity_poly.type
_entity_poly.pdbx_seq_one_letter_code
_entity_poly.pdbx_strand_id
1 'polypeptide(L)'
;MVPTTLHRLCCLIFLIAGVCQKSKAFIHPYRDAFIRKSSAHSTVSVGTRTTTTTTTLDLIGKNLFGGIFAPQGESSDGPKVILEIPTTNIKIGPLKFFLQIFLVGEQNNPLPNSWVLNQNDETQTLDMYHTDGTGMFSIDIKEYGMTVKRHGQAPSLQYQLQESVMLHALLDEVEGIAFAEDIDVEKRLLQLKEDNALQLARETLPARKES
;
A
#
# COMPACT_ATOMS: atom_id res chain seq x y z
N MET A 1 55.45 3.39 -6.36
CA MET A 1 54.22 2.61 -6.60
C MET A 1 53.16 3.15 -5.66
N VAL A 2 52.14 3.80 -6.20
CA VAL A 2 51.08 4.50 -5.44
C VAL A 2 49.75 3.78 -5.71
N PRO A 3 48.94 3.43 -4.69
CA PRO A 3 47.74 2.66 -4.92
C PRO A 3 46.57 3.54 -5.39
N THR A 4 45.99 3.15 -6.52
CA THR A 4 44.79 3.71 -7.14
C THR A 4 43.54 3.02 -6.59
N THR A 5 43.05 3.44 -5.43
CA THR A 5 41.79 2.92 -4.84
C THR A 5 40.84 4.01 -4.35
N LEU A 6 40.92 5.22 -4.91
CA LEU A 6 40.08 6.36 -4.51
C LEU A 6 39.17 6.88 -5.63
N HIS A 7 38.68 6.01 -6.51
CA HIS A 7 37.84 6.42 -7.66
C HIS A 7 36.45 5.78 -7.74
N ARG A 8 36.07 4.91 -6.79
CA ARG A 8 34.73 4.32 -6.78
C ARG A 8 33.76 4.89 -5.75
N LEU A 9 34.21 5.74 -4.83
CA LEU A 9 33.33 6.39 -3.84
C LEU A 9 32.68 7.69 -4.35
N CYS A 10 33.09 8.24 -5.50
CA CYS A 10 32.58 9.53 -5.99
C CYS A 10 31.28 9.43 -6.80
N CYS A 11 30.86 8.23 -7.24
CA CYS A 11 29.63 8.06 -8.03
C CYS A 11 28.34 8.02 -7.19
N LEU A 12 28.41 7.83 -5.87
CA LEU A 12 27.20 7.75 -5.04
C LEU A 12 26.71 9.13 -4.51
N ILE A 13 27.49 10.20 -4.68
CA ILE A 13 27.14 11.53 -4.15
C ILE A 13 26.47 12.44 -5.21
N PHE A 14 26.57 12.11 -6.50
CA PHE A 14 26.05 12.98 -7.58
C PHE A 14 24.58 12.74 -7.98
N LEU A 15 23.88 11.79 -7.36
CA LEU A 15 22.46 11.50 -7.68
C LEU A 15 21.43 12.24 -6.81
N ILE A 16 21.88 13.19 -5.97
CA ILE A 16 20.97 13.97 -5.08
C ILE A 16 20.81 15.44 -5.57
N ALA A 17 21.61 15.91 -6.52
CA ALA A 17 21.65 17.34 -6.89
C ALA A 17 20.79 17.75 -8.11
N GLY A 18 19.80 16.93 -8.52
CA GLY A 18 19.24 17.01 -9.87
C GLY A 18 17.72 17.06 -10.02
N VAL A 19 16.93 17.40 -8.99
CA VAL A 19 15.47 17.61 -9.16
C VAL A 19 15.04 18.89 -8.45
N CYS A 20 15.39 20.04 -9.01
CA CYS A 20 14.75 21.32 -8.68
C CYS A 20 13.47 21.43 -9.52
N GLN A 21 12.46 20.64 -9.16
CA GLN A 21 11.13 20.70 -9.77
C GLN A 21 10.37 21.84 -9.10
N LYS A 22 10.04 22.88 -9.87
CA LYS A 22 9.21 24.01 -9.45
C LYS A 22 7.93 23.50 -8.79
N SER A 23 7.88 23.51 -7.46
CA SER A 23 6.69 23.29 -6.67
C SER A 23 5.77 24.49 -6.83
N LYS A 24 4.87 24.44 -7.82
CA LYS A 24 3.61 25.15 -7.68
C LYS A 24 2.93 24.55 -6.46
N ALA A 25 2.62 25.39 -5.47
CA ALA A 25 1.81 25.00 -4.31
C ALA A 25 0.47 24.46 -4.80
N PHE A 26 0.41 23.15 -5.03
CA PHE A 26 -0.82 22.41 -5.26
C PHE A 26 -1.40 22.13 -3.89
N ILE A 27 -2.21 23.07 -3.41
CA ILE A 27 -3.07 22.87 -2.25
C ILE A 27 -4.00 21.73 -2.62
N HIS A 28 -3.72 20.52 -2.14
CA HIS A 28 -4.56 19.34 -2.36
C HIS A 28 -5.90 19.56 -1.62
N PRO A 29 -7.04 19.66 -2.33
CA PRO A 29 -8.36 19.78 -1.68
C PRO A 29 -8.87 18.44 -1.11
N TYR A 30 -8.03 17.39 -1.07
CA TYR A 30 -8.49 16.02 -0.79
C TYR A 30 -8.51 15.64 0.70
N ARG A 31 -8.03 16.49 1.61
CA ARG A 31 -8.04 16.20 3.06
C ARG A 31 -9.44 16.24 3.69
N ASP A 32 -10.41 16.92 3.07
CA ASP A 32 -11.71 17.17 3.72
C ASP A 32 -12.87 16.29 3.21
N ALA A 33 -12.65 15.45 2.18
CA ALA A 33 -13.72 14.63 1.61
C ALA A 33 -14.01 13.33 2.40
N PHE A 34 -13.05 12.86 3.21
CA PHE A 34 -13.20 11.58 3.93
C PHE A 34 -13.92 11.73 5.29
N ILE A 35 -13.92 12.91 5.91
CA ILE A 35 -14.60 13.18 7.19
C ILE A 35 -15.90 13.96 6.95
N ARG A 36 -16.86 13.46 6.14
CA ARG A 36 -18.18 14.11 6.05
C ARG A 36 -19.36 13.26 5.57
N LYS A 37 -19.38 11.95 5.83
CA LYS A 37 -20.59 11.13 5.66
C LYS A 37 -20.96 10.35 6.92
N SER A 38 -21.25 11.07 8.00
CA SER A 38 -22.02 10.53 9.13
C SER A 38 -22.78 11.68 9.80
N SER A 39 -23.89 12.10 9.19
CA SER A 39 -25.06 12.70 9.84
C SER A 39 -25.94 13.35 8.78
N ALA A 40 -27.04 12.68 8.41
CA ALA A 40 -28.38 13.29 8.33
C ALA A 40 -29.40 12.37 7.63
N HIS A 41 -30.54 12.24 8.30
CA HIS A 41 -31.90 12.15 7.77
C HIS A 41 -32.37 10.81 7.17
N SER A 42 -32.99 10.03 8.04
CA SER A 42 -34.08 9.12 7.70
C SER A 42 -35.31 9.92 7.27
N THR A 43 -35.66 9.86 5.98
CA THR A 43 -37.00 10.18 5.50
C THR A 43 -37.66 8.90 5.01
N VAL A 44 -38.74 8.54 5.70
CA VAL A 44 -39.62 7.41 5.38
C VAL A 44 -40.37 7.73 4.09
N SER A 45 -40.26 6.85 3.08
CA SER A 45 -41.17 6.85 1.93
C SER A 45 -41.92 5.52 1.88
N VAL A 46 -43.25 5.64 1.76
CA VAL A 46 -44.25 4.56 1.80
C VAL A 46 -44.83 4.37 0.39
N GLY A 47 -44.95 3.10 -0.05
CA GLY A 47 -45.81 2.63 -1.16
C GLY A 47 -45.26 2.87 -2.57
N THR A 48 -45.22 1.89 -3.48
CA THR A 48 -46.36 1.08 -3.93
C THR A 48 -45.86 -0.18 -4.67
N ARG A 49 -46.52 -1.32 -4.42
CA ARG A 49 -46.33 -2.62 -5.12
C ARG A 49 -46.87 -2.56 -6.55
N THR A 50 -46.17 -3.18 -7.50
CA THR A 50 -46.81 -3.77 -8.70
C THR A 50 -46.12 -5.09 -9.06
N THR A 51 -46.95 -6.08 -9.39
CA THR A 51 -46.65 -7.51 -9.53
C THR A 51 -46.66 -7.92 -11.01
N THR A 52 -45.91 -8.99 -11.35
CA THR A 52 -45.98 -9.87 -12.55
C THR A 52 -45.52 -9.25 -13.89
N THR A 53 -44.77 -9.93 -14.77
CA THR A 53 -45.00 -11.27 -15.32
C THR A 53 -43.71 -11.91 -15.88
N THR A 54 -43.65 -13.22 -15.74
CA THR A 54 -42.70 -14.22 -16.22
C THR A 54 -42.58 -14.27 -17.76
N THR A 55 -41.36 -14.40 -18.29
CA THR A 55 -41.10 -15.24 -19.47
C THR A 55 -39.70 -15.85 -19.36
N THR A 56 -39.71 -17.17 -19.41
CA THR A 56 -38.60 -18.11 -19.39
C THR A 56 -37.78 -18.04 -20.67
N LEU A 57 -36.49 -17.75 -20.54
CA LEU A 57 -35.43 -18.19 -21.45
C LEU A 57 -34.25 -18.63 -20.58
N ASP A 58 -34.41 -19.83 -20.04
CA ASP A 58 -33.34 -20.60 -19.43
C ASP A 58 -32.55 -21.33 -20.52
N LEU A 59 -31.33 -21.67 -20.12
CA LEU A 59 -30.36 -22.57 -20.76
C LEU A 59 -29.36 -21.90 -21.73
N ILE A 60 -28.10 -21.92 -21.31
CA ILE A 60 -26.85 -21.48 -21.97
C ILE A 60 -26.42 -20.05 -21.59
N GLY A 61 -25.76 -19.93 -20.42
CA GLY A 61 -24.96 -18.73 -20.10
C GLY A 61 -24.82 -18.36 -18.62
N LYS A 62 -25.60 -18.96 -17.72
CA LYS A 62 -25.73 -18.50 -16.31
C LYS A 62 -24.87 -19.21 -15.26
N ASN A 63 -23.92 -20.07 -15.66
CA ASN A 63 -23.09 -20.83 -14.72
C ASN A 63 -21.58 -20.54 -14.80
N LEU A 64 -21.13 -19.43 -15.40
CA LEU A 64 -19.69 -19.14 -15.53
C LEU A 64 -19.20 -17.86 -14.83
N PHE A 65 -20.08 -16.94 -14.46
CA PHE A 65 -19.72 -15.79 -13.60
C PHE A 65 -20.40 -15.97 -12.24
N GLY A 66 -19.79 -16.84 -11.44
CA GLY A 66 -20.29 -17.29 -10.15
C GLY A 66 -20.54 -16.14 -9.16
N GLY A 67 -21.73 -16.18 -8.56
CA GLY A 67 -22.03 -15.60 -7.26
C GLY A 67 -21.24 -16.29 -6.13
N ILE A 68 -19.92 -16.14 -6.15
CA ILE A 68 -18.97 -16.64 -5.14
C ILE A 68 -18.38 -15.47 -4.31
N PHE A 69 -18.71 -14.21 -4.64
CA PHE A 69 -18.19 -13.03 -3.95
C PHE A 69 -19.27 -12.30 -3.14
N ALA A 70 -19.67 -12.85 -2.00
CA ALA A 70 -20.08 -12.04 -0.84
C ALA A 70 -20.27 -12.95 0.39
N PRO A 71 -19.24 -13.17 1.23
CA PRO A 71 -19.53 -13.43 2.62
C PRO A 71 -20.11 -12.14 3.21
N GLN A 72 -21.36 -12.21 3.71
CA GLN A 72 -21.87 -11.23 4.68
C GLN A 72 -21.08 -11.41 5.99
N GLY A 73 -19.85 -10.90 6.02
CA GLY A 73 -19.10 -10.72 7.25
C GLY A 73 -19.45 -9.36 7.83
N GLU A 74 -19.67 -9.31 9.14
CA GLU A 74 -19.84 -8.08 9.91
C GLU A 74 -18.88 -7.01 9.40
N SER A 75 -19.43 -5.90 8.90
CA SER A 75 -18.65 -4.77 8.45
C SER A 75 -18.02 -4.11 9.67
N SER A 76 -16.89 -4.66 10.14
CA SER A 76 -16.00 -3.96 11.02
C SER A 76 -15.56 -2.72 10.25
N ASP A 77 -16.10 -1.56 10.62
CA ASP A 77 -15.87 -0.24 9.99
C ASP A 77 -14.45 0.29 10.26
N GLY A 78 -13.47 -0.62 10.28
CA GLY A 78 -12.09 -0.37 10.66
C GLY A 78 -11.11 -0.72 9.53
N PRO A 79 -9.86 -0.23 9.64
CA PRO A 79 -8.82 -0.53 8.68
C PRO A 79 -8.55 -2.04 8.62
N LYS A 80 -8.50 -2.61 7.42
CA LYS A 80 -8.21 -4.03 7.22
C LYS A 80 -6.70 -4.24 7.19
N VAL A 81 -6.16 -5.09 8.07
CA VAL A 81 -4.75 -5.50 8.00
C VAL A 81 -4.53 -6.35 6.74
N ILE A 82 -3.60 -5.93 5.88
CA ILE A 82 -3.23 -6.64 4.66
C ILE A 82 -2.01 -7.53 4.92
N LEU A 83 -1.04 -6.98 5.64
CA LEU A 83 0.28 -7.56 5.81
C LEU A 83 0.78 -7.28 7.23
N GLU A 84 1.39 -8.27 7.84
CA GLU A 84 2.08 -8.14 9.12
C GLU A 84 3.42 -8.86 9.05
N ILE A 85 4.51 -8.13 9.29
CA ILE A 85 5.86 -8.67 9.30
C ILE A 85 6.40 -8.58 10.73
N PRO A 86 6.54 -9.71 11.43
CA PRO A 86 7.11 -9.74 12.78
C PRO A 86 8.63 -9.57 12.73
N THR A 87 9.17 -8.77 13.66
CA THR A 87 10.59 -8.39 13.66
C THR A 87 11.17 -8.45 15.07
N THR A 88 12.45 -8.79 15.16
CA THR A 88 13.19 -8.82 16.42
C THR A 88 13.71 -7.44 16.80
N ASN A 89 14.22 -6.68 15.82
CA ASN A 89 14.75 -5.34 16.02
C ASN A 89 14.47 -4.45 14.80
N ILE A 90 13.99 -3.23 15.05
CA ILE A 90 13.74 -2.21 14.02
C ILE A 90 14.39 -0.89 14.41
N LYS A 91 15.16 -0.31 13.48
CA LYS A 91 15.61 1.09 13.57
C LYS A 91 14.55 2.00 12.94
N ILE A 92 13.54 2.35 13.72
CA ILE A 92 12.29 2.99 13.24
C ILE A 92 12.57 4.25 12.40
N GLY A 93 13.40 5.17 12.89
CA GLY A 93 13.70 6.43 12.20
C GLY A 93 14.34 6.21 10.83
N PRO A 94 15.51 5.55 10.75
CA PRO A 94 16.16 5.23 9.48
C PRO A 94 15.30 4.39 8.53
N LEU A 95 14.55 3.40 9.05
CA LEU A 95 13.68 2.57 8.22
C LEU A 95 12.51 3.38 7.65
N LYS A 96 11.85 4.22 8.46
CA LYS A 96 10.79 5.13 7.99
C LYS A 96 11.31 6.04 6.89
N PHE A 97 12.47 6.65 7.09
CA PHE A 97 13.09 7.54 6.11
C PHE A 97 13.42 6.82 4.80
N PHE A 98 13.99 5.61 4.88
CA PHE A 98 14.26 4.78 3.71
C PHE A 98 12.98 4.46 2.93
N LEU A 99 11.95 3.97 3.63
CA LEU A 99 10.67 3.62 3.01
C LEU A 99 9.97 4.85 2.42
N GLN A 100 10.09 6.01 3.05
CA GLN A 100 9.57 7.27 2.52
C GLN A 100 10.23 7.63 1.17
N ILE A 101 11.55 7.48 1.04
CA ILE A 101 12.26 7.71 -0.24
C ILE A 101 11.78 6.73 -1.30
N PHE A 102 11.70 5.45 -0.95
CA PHE A 102 11.22 4.41 -1.86
C PHE A 102 9.79 4.73 -2.37
N LEU A 103 8.86 5.05 -1.46
CA LEU A 103 7.47 5.37 -1.82
C LEU A 103 7.35 6.64 -2.67
N VAL A 104 8.23 7.63 -2.48
CA VAL A 104 8.30 8.80 -3.37
C VAL A 104 8.74 8.39 -4.77
N GLY A 105 9.71 7.47 -4.89
CA GLY A 105 10.14 6.90 -6.17
C GLY A 105 9.01 6.17 -6.91
N GLU A 106 8.14 5.50 -6.17
CA GLU A 106 7.04 4.69 -6.71
C GLU A 106 5.77 5.48 -7.05
N GLN A 107 5.72 6.81 -6.84
CA GLN A 107 4.49 7.62 -7.09
C GLN A 107 3.97 7.57 -8.53
N ASN A 108 4.87 7.29 -9.49
CA ASN A 108 4.58 7.25 -10.91
C ASN A 108 4.51 5.82 -11.48
N ASN A 109 4.47 4.80 -10.62
CA ASN A 109 4.42 3.39 -10.99
C ASN A 109 3.12 2.76 -10.42
N PRO A 110 2.30 2.04 -11.22
CA PRO A 110 2.45 1.75 -12.66
C PRO A 110 1.99 2.86 -13.60
N LEU A 111 1.31 3.89 -13.09
CA LEU A 111 0.83 5.02 -13.89
C LEU A 111 1.37 6.35 -13.32
N PRO A 112 1.62 7.35 -14.17
CA PRO A 112 2.05 8.67 -13.70
C PRO A 112 1.00 9.28 -12.75
N ASN A 113 1.45 9.74 -11.59
CA ASN A 113 0.60 10.31 -10.52
C ASN A 113 -0.54 9.37 -10.07
N SER A 114 -0.34 8.06 -10.02
CA SER A 114 -1.34 7.15 -9.43
C SER A 114 -1.35 7.20 -7.91
N TRP A 115 -0.22 7.56 -7.30
CA TRP A 115 -0.06 7.57 -5.85
C TRP A 115 0.44 8.91 -5.32
N VAL A 116 -0.05 9.26 -4.14
CA VAL A 116 0.34 10.46 -3.40
C VAL A 116 0.74 10.04 -1.99
N LEU A 117 1.98 10.33 -1.63
CA LEU A 117 2.50 10.09 -0.29
C LEU A 117 2.17 11.26 0.63
N ASN A 118 1.57 10.98 1.78
CA ASN A 118 1.41 11.97 2.84
C ASN A 118 2.69 12.05 3.68
N GLN A 119 3.43 13.13 3.50
CA GLN A 119 4.72 13.39 4.17
C GLN A 119 4.53 13.95 5.59
N ASN A 120 3.59 13.41 6.36
CA ASN A 120 3.42 13.87 7.72
C ASN A 120 4.56 13.32 8.60
N ASP A 121 5.48 14.20 8.98
CA ASP A 121 6.63 13.85 9.80
C ASP A 121 6.24 13.55 11.25
N GLU A 122 5.11 14.08 11.73
CA GLU A 122 4.64 13.92 13.11
C GLU A 122 4.13 12.51 13.42
N THR A 123 3.64 11.79 12.41
CA THR A 123 3.10 10.43 12.57
C THR A 123 4.17 9.38 12.30
N GLN A 124 4.19 8.28 13.06
CA GLN A 124 5.05 7.12 12.76
C GLN A 124 4.51 6.25 11.61
N THR A 125 3.45 6.71 10.95
CA THR A 125 2.78 6.02 9.85
C THR A 125 3.17 6.67 8.52
N LEU A 126 3.32 5.84 7.49
CA LEU A 126 3.45 6.29 6.11
C LEU A 126 2.14 6.01 5.38
N ASP A 127 1.45 7.06 4.96
CA ASP A 127 0.14 6.93 4.32
C ASP A 127 0.25 7.19 2.82
N MET A 128 -0.17 6.21 2.02
CA MET A 128 -0.18 6.27 0.56
C MET A 128 -1.62 6.32 0.06
N TYR A 129 -1.97 7.45 -0.57
CA TYR A 129 -3.28 7.70 -1.14
C TYR A 129 -3.25 7.38 -2.63
N HIS A 130 -4.24 6.65 -3.10
CA HIS A 130 -4.43 6.46 -4.53
C HIS A 130 -5.29 7.59 -5.10
N THR A 131 -4.99 8.05 -6.31
CA THR A 131 -5.59 9.27 -6.87
C THR A 131 -7.05 9.13 -7.29
N ASP A 132 -7.58 7.91 -7.37
CA ASP A 132 -9.03 7.70 -7.55
C ASP A 132 -9.85 7.99 -6.28
N GLY A 133 -9.19 8.15 -5.13
CA GLY A 133 -9.81 8.43 -3.83
C GLY A 133 -10.64 7.29 -3.24
N THR A 134 -10.58 6.09 -3.81
CA THR A 134 -11.36 4.93 -3.35
C THR A 134 -10.70 4.17 -2.21
N GLY A 135 -9.38 4.34 -2.05
CA GLY A 135 -8.62 3.68 -1.00
C GLY A 135 -7.27 4.35 -0.72
N MET A 136 -6.70 3.98 0.42
CA MET A 136 -5.34 4.29 0.82
C MET A 136 -4.79 3.13 1.65
N PHE A 137 -3.48 2.94 1.66
CA PHE A 137 -2.85 2.03 2.61
C PHE A 137 -1.91 2.80 3.53
N SER A 138 -1.82 2.37 4.78
CA SER A 138 -0.92 2.93 5.78
C SER A 138 0.09 1.86 6.21
N ILE A 139 1.36 2.26 6.29
CA ILE A 139 2.44 1.43 6.83
C ILE A 139 2.72 1.92 8.25
N ASP A 140 2.40 1.09 9.23
CA ASP A 140 2.68 1.33 10.63
C ASP A 140 3.98 0.61 11.02
N ILE A 141 5.01 1.37 11.40
CA ILE A 141 6.29 0.83 11.84
C ILE A 141 6.33 0.89 13.37
N LYS A 142 6.46 -0.27 14.02
CA LYS A 142 6.54 -0.41 15.49
C LYS A 142 7.87 -1.04 15.87
N GLU A 143 8.12 -1.14 17.18
CA GLU A 143 9.35 -1.74 17.71
C GLU A 143 9.49 -3.24 17.35
N TYR A 144 8.37 -3.98 17.35
CA TYR A 144 8.34 -5.43 17.16
C TYR A 144 7.74 -5.90 15.83
N GLY A 145 7.47 -4.97 14.91
CA GLY A 145 6.95 -5.35 13.60
C GLY A 145 6.55 -4.18 12.72
N MET A 146 6.27 -4.52 11.48
CA MET A 146 5.69 -3.62 10.49
C MET A 146 4.32 -4.15 10.07
N THR A 147 3.31 -3.29 10.07
CA THR A 147 1.95 -3.65 9.68
C THR A 147 1.47 -2.76 8.55
N VAL A 148 0.89 -3.34 7.51
CA VAL A 148 0.24 -2.58 6.43
C VAL A 148 -1.27 -2.74 6.55
N LYS A 149 -1.97 -1.61 6.58
CA LYS A 149 -3.44 -1.57 6.69
C LYS A 149 -4.05 -0.89 5.47
N ARG A 150 -5.14 -1.46 4.98
CA ARG A 150 -6.02 -0.85 3.98
C ARG A 150 -7.06 0.01 4.66
N HIS A 151 -7.34 1.17 4.08
CA HIS A 151 -8.50 2.00 4.40
C HIS A 151 -9.36 2.20 3.15
N GLY A 152 -10.68 2.24 3.36
CA GLY A 152 -11.69 2.36 2.30
C GLY A 152 -12.75 1.27 2.41
N GLN A 153 -14.03 1.65 2.34
CA GLN A 153 -15.15 0.71 2.47
C GLN A 153 -15.30 -0.21 1.25
N ALA A 154 -15.10 0.34 0.04
CA ALA A 154 -15.23 -0.36 -1.23
C ALA A 154 -14.17 0.14 -2.22
N PRO A 155 -12.89 -0.24 -2.03
CA PRO A 155 -11.82 0.20 -2.93
C PRO A 155 -12.06 -0.30 -4.35
N SER A 156 -11.65 0.50 -5.35
CA SER A 156 -11.80 0.14 -6.76
C SER A 156 -10.95 -1.09 -7.10
N LEU A 157 -11.35 -1.84 -8.13
CA LEU A 157 -10.53 -2.94 -8.65
C LEU A 157 -9.15 -2.44 -9.09
N GLN A 158 -9.08 -1.25 -9.69
CA GLN A 158 -7.82 -0.64 -10.10
C GLN A 158 -6.91 -0.39 -8.90
N TYR A 159 -7.44 0.20 -7.82
CA TYR A 159 -6.71 0.37 -6.57
C TYR A 159 -6.15 -0.96 -6.07
N GLN A 160 -6.99 -1.99 -5.96
CA GLN A 160 -6.58 -3.30 -5.42
C GLN A 160 -5.45 -3.94 -6.25
N LEU A 161 -5.51 -3.83 -7.58
CA LEU A 161 -4.49 -4.36 -8.47
C LEU A 161 -3.16 -3.59 -8.32
N GLN A 162 -3.22 -2.26 -8.32
CA GLN A 162 -2.01 -1.44 -8.19
C GLN A 162 -1.39 -1.53 -6.80
N GLU A 163 -2.22 -1.61 -5.76
CA GLU A 163 -1.79 -1.83 -4.38
C GLU A 163 -1.01 -3.13 -4.27
N SER A 164 -1.49 -4.23 -4.87
CA SER A 164 -0.74 -5.50 -4.87
C SER A 164 0.65 -5.34 -5.50
N VAL A 165 0.75 -4.68 -6.65
CA VAL A 165 2.04 -4.40 -7.31
C VAL A 165 2.96 -3.59 -6.40
N MET A 166 2.45 -2.55 -5.75
CA MET A 166 3.22 -1.70 -4.86
C MET A 166 3.69 -2.44 -3.60
N LEU A 167 2.84 -3.28 -3.01
CA LEU A 167 3.19 -4.06 -1.83
C LEU A 167 4.20 -5.16 -2.13
N HIS A 168 4.18 -5.75 -3.33
CA HIS A 168 5.23 -6.66 -3.76
C HIS A 168 6.58 -5.93 -3.90
N ALA A 169 6.61 -4.78 -4.55
CA ALA A 169 7.84 -3.97 -4.65
C ALA A 169 8.37 -3.55 -3.27
N LEU A 170 7.47 -3.17 -2.36
CA LEU A 170 7.82 -2.88 -0.96
C LEU A 170 8.47 -4.09 -0.27
N LEU A 171 7.93 -5.30 -0.46
CA LEU A 171 8.49 -6.51 0.13
C LEU A 171 9.87 -6.84 -0.41
N ASP A 172 10.11 -6.63 -1.70
CA ASP A 172 11.41 -6.86 -2.34
C ASP A 172 12.49 -5.89 -1.79
N GLU A 173 12.14 -4.62 -1.60
CA GLU A 173 13.04 -3.64 -0.97
C GLU A 173 13.33 -4.00 0.50
N VAL A 174 12.30 -4.40 1.24
CA VAL A 174 12.43 -4.82 2.64
C VAL A 174 13.33 -6.06 2.76
N GLU A 175 13.22 -7.01 1.82
CA GLU A 175 14.10 -8.18 1.73
C GLU A 175 15.55 -7.76 1.50
N GLY A 176 15.79 -6.84 0.56
CA GLY A 176 17.13 -6.31 0.29
C GLY A 176 17.79 -5.68 1.53
N ILE A 177 17.01 -4.97 2.36
CA ILE A 177 17.52 -4.37 3.61
C ILE A 177 17.75 -5.42 4.70
N ALA A 178 16.88 -6.43 4.79
CA ALA A 178 16.95 -7.46 5.83
C ALA A 178 18.11 -8.45 5.61
N PHE A 179 18.42 -8.76 4.34
CA PHE A 179 19.38 -9.80 3.96
C PHE A 179 20.63 -9.28 3.23
N ALA A 180 20.93 -7.97 3.27
CA ALA A 180 22.17 -7.41 2.72
C ALA A 180 23.42 -8.13 3.27
N GLU A 181 24.22 -8.72 2.37
CA GLU A 181 25.41 -9.53 2.71
C GLU A 181 26.57 -8.68 3.26
N ASP A 182 26.69 -7.43 2.82
CA ASP A 182 27.81 -6.53 3.17
C ASP A 182 27.65 -5.84 4.54
N ILE A 183 26.58 -6.12 5.28
CA ILE A 183 26.23 -5.40 6.51
C ILE A 183 26.11 -6.36 7.69
N ASP A 184 26.88 -6.09 8.74
CA ASP A 184 26.79 -6.78 10.04
C ASP A 184 25.33 -6.83 10.52
N VAL A 185 24.89 -7.98 11.05
CA VAL A 185 23.49 -8.22 11.44
C VAL A 185 22.96 -7.12 12.39
N GLU A 186 23.77 -6.68 13.36
CA GLU A 186 23.44 -5.63 14.32
C GLU A 186 23.29 -4.23 13.68
N LYS A 187 23.94 -4.01 12.54
CA LYS A 187 23.90 -2.74 11.82
C LYS A 187 22.74 -2.65 10.84
N ARG A 188 22.09 -3.77 10.50
CA ARG A 188 20.90 -3.80 9.65
C ARG A 188 19.78 -2.91 10.20
N LEU A 189 18.95 -2.37 9.31
CA LEU A 189 17.82 -1.52 9.71
C LEU A 189 16.65 -2.34 10.26
N LEU A 190 16.57 -3.58 9.81
CA LEU A 190 15.49 -4.52 10.07
C LEU A 190 16.10 -5.90 10.34
N GLN A 191 15.69 -6.52 11.44
CA GLN A 191 15.97 -7.92 11.73
C GLN A 191 14.64 -8.65 11.86
N LEU A 192 14.40 -9.60 10.96
CA LEU A 192 13.19 -10.41 10.98
C LEU A 192 13.21 -11.37 12.16
N LYS A 193 12.02 -11.75 12.64
CA LYS A 193 11.90 -12.80 13.65
C LYS A 193 12.13 -14.19 13.06
N GLU A 194 11.71 -14.36 11.80
CA GLU A 194 11.78 -15.61 11.06
C GLU A 194 12.24 -15.30 9.63
N ASP A 195 13.13 -16.12 9.07
CA ASP A 195 13.71 -15.89 7.73
C ASP A 195 12.66 -16.01 6.60
N ASN A 196 11.61 -16.79 6.84
CA ASN A 196 10.48 -16.99 5.92
C ASN A 196 9.35 -15.97 6.10
N ALA A 197 9.47 -15.00 7.02
CA ALA A 197 8.40 -14.05 7.31
C ALA A 197 7.96 -13.27 6.07
N LEU A 198 8.90 -12.85 5.20
CA LEU A 198 8.58 -12.12 3.97
C LEU A 198 7.90 -13.00 2.93
N GLN A 199 8.30 -14.27 2.83
CA GLN A 199 7.68 -15.22 1.89
C GLN A 199 6.21 -15.48 2.26
N LEU A 200 5.93 -15.68 3.55
CA LEU A 200 4.55 -15.81 4.05
C LEU A 200 3.73 -14.55 3.77
N ALA A 201 4.36 -13.39 3.90
CA ALA A 201 3.74 -12.10 3.59
C ALA A 201 3.38 -12.00 2.09
N ARG A 202 4.25 -12.45 1.18
CA ARG A 202 4.00 -12.51 -0.27
C ARG A 202 2.85 -13.45 -0.62
N GLU A 203 2.74 -14.59 0.04
CA GLU A 203 1.66 -15.57 -0.18
C GLU A 203 0.29 -15.06 0.27
N THR A 204 0.26 -14.10 1.20
CA THR A 204 -0.97 -13.47 1.69
C THR A 204 -1.51 -12.43 0.70
N LEU A 205 -0.63 -11.84 -0.13
CA LEU A 205 -1.04 -10.87 -1.14
C LEU A 205 -1.73 -11.57 -2.32
N PRO A 206 -2.76 -10.95 -2.92
CA PRO A 206 -3.41 -11.49 -4.10
C PRO A 206 -2.38 -11.62 -5.23
N ALA A 207 -1.99 -12.87 -5.49
CA ALA A 207 -0.81 -13.21 -6.27
C ALA A 207 -0.85 -12.63 -7.68
N ARG A 208 0.27 -12.04 -8.09
CA ARG A 208 0.69 -12.06 -9.49
C ARG A 208 0.92 -13.53 -9.83
N LYS A 209 0.02 -14.18 -10.57
CA LYS A 209 0.35 -15.45 -11.21
C LYS A 209 1.59 -15.20 -12.06
N GLU A 210 2.71 -15.81 -11.67
CA GLU A 210 3.89 -15.81 -12.51
C GLU A 210 3.51 -16.50 -13.83
N SER A 211 3.60 -15.73 -14.92
CA SER A 211 3.32 -16.16 -16.28
C SER A 211 4.62 -16.51 -16.98
#